data_AF-A0A7M7L701-F1
#
_entry.id   AF-A0A7M7L701-F1
#
_cell.length_a   1.000
_cell.length_b   1.000
_cell.length_c   1.000
_cell.angle_alpha   90.00
_cell.angle_beta   90.00
_cell.angle_gamma   90.00
#
_symmetry.space_group_name_H-M   'P 1'
#
loop_
_entity.id
_entity.type
_entity.pdbx_description
1 polymer ?
#
loop_
_entity_poly.entity_id
_entity_poly.type
_entity_poly.pdbx_seq_one_letter_code
_entity_poly.pdbx_strand_id
1 'polypeptide(L)'
;MPSYPAGTPDRIPHWVRLLDHVLALTIACPLVSLLWCGGFFLTDTYIYPNDKPFGYWLIFIVGSMLSLNVHIHCDSLIAISARCPDSAQLLQRLIGIVLIVTIVFQWDGLWCLLDYYLGHTQISCFYCWALGTVVLCLTGCRNNMVTGVPFMCRHDRAELLFAATTRFHAKSYGSRLWSFCDQLFSIFVVQPSVILIWRGLWNIQDYTLLPKDPVKSANISCLAGWILTILNMGGLSTQLGAVPDPPLDIRTDVIRFPIDYVAQIYKTHVQYTALIKQQQQQQPGQRLSTSPLSKPLLKTNRGTAKALYPLLDEIQLPLPDSLPS
;
A
#
# COMPACT_ATOMS: atom_id res chain seq x y z
N MET A 1 28.09 -9.14 2.04
CA MET A 1 27.23 -8.02 1.61
C MET A 1 28.07 -7.08 0.78
N PRO A 2 27.76 -6.83 -0.50
CA PRO A 2 28.45 -5.77 -1.22
C PRO A 2 28.00 -4.42 -0.66
N SER A 3 28.94 -3.68 -0.11
CA SER A 3 28.80 -2.31 0.37
C SER A 3 28.48 -1.40 -0.81
N TYR A 4 27.32 -0.75 -0.78
CA TYR A 4 26.98 0.31 -1.73
C TYR A 4 27.94 1.49 -1.50
N PRO A 5 28.52 2.09 -2.55
CA PRO A 5 29.44 3.21 -2.40
C PRO A 5 28.67 4.42 -1.86
N ALA A 6 29.15 4.93 -0.72
CA ALA A 6 28.74 6.21 -0.16
C ALA A 6 29.22 7.32 -1.11
N GLY A 7 28.32 7.97 -1.86
CA GLY A 7 28.78 9.03 -2.77
C GLY A 7 27.81 9.66 -3.76
N THR A 8 26.52 9.30 -3.83
CA THR A 8 25.55 10.08 -4.62
C THR A 8 24.47 10.66 -3.72
N PRO A 9 24.21 11.97 -3.73
CA PRO A 9 23.10 12.51 -2.97
C PRO A 9 21.79 11.92 -3.51
N ASP A 10 21.12 11.15 -2.66
CA ASP A 10 19.81 10.49 -2.86
C ASP A 10 18.64 11.48 -3.06
N ARG A 11 18.87 12.61 -3.72
CA ARG A 11 17.87 13.66 -3.89
C ARG A 11 17.08 13.41 -5.18
N ILE A 12 16.00 12.64 -5.05
CA ILE A 12 14.97 12.56 -6.09
C ILE A 12 14.48 13.99 -6.41
N PRO A 13 14.49 14.42 -7.69
CA PRO A 13 14.00 15.73 -8.08
C PRO A 13 12.55 15.97 -7.65
N HIS A 14 12.21 17.21 -7.29
CA HIS A 14 10.86 17.56 -6.83
C HIS A 14 9.78 17.30 -7.90
N TRP A 15 10.10 17.47 -9.18
CA TRP A 15 9.17 17.19 -10.28
C TRP A 15 8.85 15.69 -10.42
N VAL A 16 9.81 14.79 -10.12
CA VAL A 16 9.56 13.32 -10.12
C VAL A 16 8.56 12.96 -9.03
N ARG A 17 8.72 13.56 -7.85
CA ARG A 17 7.78 13.38 -6.73
C ARG A 17 6.40 13.92 -7.10
N LEU A 18 6.32 15.08 -7.75
CA LEU A 18 5.05 15.61 -8.24
C LEU A 18 4.35 14.63 -9.19
N LEU A 19 5.08 14.02 -10.13
CA LEU A 19 4.51 13.01 -11.03
C LEU A 19 3.98 11.78 -10.31
N ASP A 20 4.71 11.28 -9.31
CA ASP A 20 4.27 10.19 -8.44
C ASP A 20 2.92 10.51 -7.78
N HIS A 21 2.77 11.76 -7.33
CA HIS A 21 1.56 12.21 -6.65
C HIS A 21 0.39 12.39 -7.62
N VAL A 22 0.64 12.95 -8.80
CA VAL A 22 -0.36 13.06 -9.87
C VAL A 22 -0.85 11.67 -10.27
N LEU A 23 0.06 10.71 -10.47
CA LEU A 23 -0.30 9.33 -10.81
C LEU A 23 -1.12 8.66 -9.70
N ALA A 24 -0.72 8.84 -8.44
CA ALA A 24 -1.44 8.29 -7.30
C ALA A 24 -2.86 8.86 -7.17
N LEU A 25 -3.02 10.17 -7.34
CA LEU A 25 -4.31 10.86 -7.19
C LEU A 25 -5.26 10.64 -8.36
N THR A 26 -4.75 10.65 -9.59
CA THR A 26 -5.58 10.61 -10.81
C THR A 26 -5.83 9.21 -11.34
N ILE A 27 -4.94 8.26 -11.07
CA ILE A 27 -5.02 6.90 -11.60
C ILE A 27 -5.20 5.90 -10.46
N ALA A 28 -4.25 5.81 -9.54
CA ALA A 28 -4.27 4.74 -8.54
C ALA A 28 -5.49 4.85 -7.60
N CYS A 29 -5.75 6.03 -7.05
CA CYS A 29 -6.83 6.26 -6.11
C CYS A 29 -8.21 5.92 -6.70
N PRO A 30 -8.60 6.43 -7.90
CA PRO A 30 -9.88 6.06 -8.52
C PRO A 30 -9.99 4.57 -8.82
N LEU A 31 -8.92 3.94 -9.32
CA LEU A 31 -8.93 2.50 -9.63
C LEU A 31 -9.10 1.64 -8.37
N VAL A 32 -8.44 2.00 -7.27
CA VAL A 32 -8.62 1.33 -5.99
C VAL A 32 -10.05 1.51 -5.49
N SER A 33 -10.60 2.73 -5.53
CA SER A 33 -12.00 2.97 -5.16
C SER A 33 -13.00 2.17 -5.99
N LEU A 34 -12.77 2.05 -7.31
CA LEU A 34 -13.60 1.23 -8.19
C LEU A 34 -13.48 -0.27 -7.87
N LEU A 35 -12.28 -0.76 -7.56
CA LEU A 35 -12.06 -2.15 -7.16
C LEU A 35 -12.84 -2.49 -5.87
N TRP A 36 -12.75 -1.63 -4.86
CA TRP A 36 -13.47 -1.80 -3.60
C TRP A 36 -14.98 -1.75 -3.80
N CYS A 37 -15.47 -0.69 -4.45
CA CYS A 37 -16.89 -0.50 -4.71
C CYS A 37 -17.49 -1.63 -5.56
N GLY A 38 -16.80 -2.02 -6.64
CA GLY A 38 -17.21 -3.14 -7.47
C GLY A 38 -17.16 -4.48 -6.73
N GLY A 39 -16.18 -4.67 -5.83
CA GLY A 39 -16.07 -5.84 -4.97
C GLY A 39 -17.28 -6.02 -4.07
N PHE A 40 -17.72 -4.94 -3.40
CA PHE A 40 -18.88 -4.95 -2.50
C PHE A 40 -20.18 -5.21 -3.27
N PHE A 41 -20.35 -4.60 -4.44
CA PHE A 41 -21.53 -4.89 -5.27
C PHE A 41 -21.56 -6.35 -5.76
N LEU A 42 -20.40 -6.94 -6.04
CA LEU A 42 -20.32 -8.32 -6.50
C LEU A 42 -20.68 -9.31 -5.38
N THR A 43 -20.14 -9.11 -4.18
CA THR A 43 -20.47 -9.94 -3.01
C THR A 43 -21.96 -9.82 -2.68
N ASP A 44 -22.50 -8.61 -2.68
CA ASP A 44 -23.93 -8.38 -2.44
C ASP A 44 -24.82 -9.02 -3.50
N THR A 45 -24.47 -8.96 -4.78
CA THR A 45 -25.35 -9.46 -5.84
C THR A 45 -25.33 -10.98 -5.94
N TYR A 46 -24.15 -11.59 -5.80
CA TYR A 46 -23.94 -13.00 -6.17
C TYR A 46 -23.81 -13.95 -4.98
N ILE A 47 -23.40 -13.49 -3.80
CA ILE A 47 -23.16 -14.38 -2.67
C ILE A 47 -24.44 -14.50 -1.84
N TYR A 48 -25.06 -15.69 -1.89
CA TYR A 48 -26.26 -16.06 -1.12
C TYR A 48 -27.36 -14.99 -1.15
N PRO A 49 -27.94 -14.66 -2.34
CA PRO A 49 -28.94 -13.60 -2.47
C PRO A 49 -30.22 -13.87 -1.65
N ASN A 50 -30.53 -15.13 -1.38
CA ASN A 50 -31.75 -15.53 -0.66
C ASN A 50 -31.61 -15.47 0.87
N ASP A 51 -30.39 -15.60 1.40
CA ASP A 51 -30.09 -15.57 2.84
C ASP A 51 -28.87 -14.69 3.09
N LYS A 52 -29.14 -13.39 3.16
CA LYS A 52 -28.13 -12.35 3.31
C LYS A 52 -27.31 -12.48 4.61
N PRO A 53 -27.92 -12.69 5.80
CA PRO A 53 -27.15 -12.87 7.04
C PRO A 53 -26.17 -14.03 6.97
N PHE A 54 -26.60 -15.18 6.42
CA PHE A 54 -25.70 -16.31 6.23
C PHE A 54 -24.56 -15.96 5.25
N GLY A 55 -24.89 -15.30 4.14
CA GLY A 55 -23.91 -14.81 3.16
C GLY A 55 -22.84 -13.93 3.80
N TYR A 56 -23.21 -12.95 4.62
CA TYR A 56 -22.29 -12.03 5.28
C TYR A 56 -21.35 -12.75 6.27
N TRP A 57 -21.89 -13.70 7.06
CA TRP A 57 -21.06 -14.53 7.94
C TRP A 57 -20.09 -15.40 7.16
N LEU A 58 -20.55 -16.01 6.07
CA LEU A 58 -19.73 -16.89 5.24
C LEU A 58 -18.53 -16.13 4.67
N ILE A 59 -18.75 -14.97 4.03
CA ILE A 59 -17.65 -14.19 3.45
C ILE A 59 -16.69 -13.66 4.53
N PHE A 60 -17.22 -13.22 5.68
CA PHE A 60 -16.37 -12.76 6.78
C PHE A 60 -15.46 -13.87 7.32
N ILE A 61 -16.01 -15.06 7.53
CA ILE A 61 -15.26 -16.22 8.04
C ILE A 61 -14.25 -16.69 6.99
N VAL A 62 -14.66 -16.86 5.73
CA VAL A 62 -13.79 -17.30 4.64
C VAL A 62 -12.64 -16.30 4.43
N GLY A 63 -12.94 -15.00 4.37
CA GLY A 63 -11.93 -13.95 4.26
C GLY A 63 -10.95 -13.94 5.44
N SER A 64 -11.45 -14.04 6.67
CA SER A 64 -10.60 -14.07 7.86
C SER A 64 -9.71 -15.32 7.92
N MET A 65 -10.23 -16.50 7.55
CA MET A 65 -9.47 -17.75 7.51
C MET A 65 -8.38 -17.74 6.44
N LEU A 66 -8.68 -17.20 5.26
CA LEU A 66 -7.73 -17.12 4.16
C LEU A 66 -6.63 -16.08 4.46
N SER A 67 -6.98 -14.96 5.09
CA SER A 67 -5.98 -13.99 5.61
C SER A 67 -5.06 -14.64 6.63
N LEU A 68 -5.61 -15.41 7.57
CA LEU A 68 -4.84 -16.16 8.57
C LEU A 68 -3.89 -17.17 7.92
N ASN A 69 -4.37 -17.91 6.91
CA ASN A 69 -3.54 -18.88 6.20
C ASN A 69 -2.31 -18.20 5.54
N VAL A 70 -2.50 -17.08 4.86
CA VAL A 70 -1.39 -16.34 4.23
C VAL A 70 -0.42 -15.79 5.29
N HIS A 71 -0.93 -15.27 6.41
CA HIS A 71 -0.08 -14.76 7.50
C HIS A 71 0.77 -15.88 8.14
N ILE A 72 0.20 -17.07 8.37
CA ILE A 72 0.92 -18.23 8.89
C ILE A 72 2.04 -18.65 7.93
N HIS A 73 1.75 -18.69 6.63
CA HIS A 73 2.68 -19.20 5.61
C HIS A 73 3.57 -18.15 4.94
N CYS A 74 3.48 -16.88 5.37
CA CYS A 74 4.21 -15.75 4.79
C CYS A 74 5.71 -16.04 4.62
N ASP A 75 6.41 -16.60 5.62
CA ASP A 75 7.86 -16.82 5.53
C ASP A 75 8.21 -17.91 4.51
N SER A 76 7.35 -18.94 4.40
CA SER A 76 7.49 -19.98 3.37
C SER A 76 7.27 -19.41 1.97
N LEU A 77 6.28 -18.54 1.81
CA LEU A 77 6.00 -17.87 0.54
C LEU A 77 7.15 -16.94 0.12
N ILE A 78 7.73 -16.18 1.06
CA ILE A 78 8.91 -15.35 0.82
C ILE A 78 10.12 -16.24 0.45
N ALA A 79 10.34 -17.34 1.17
CA ALA A 79 11.45 -18.25 0.89
C ALA A 79 11.33 -18.92 -0.49
N ILE A 80 10.12 -19.36 -0.87
CA ILE A 80 9.85 -19.89 -2.21
C ILE A 80 10.09 -18.80 -3.26
N SER A 81 9.62 -17.58 -2.97
CA SER A 81 9.81 -16.45 -3.87
C SER A 81 11.28 -16.10 -4.10
N ALA A 82 12.14 -16.29 -3.09
CA ALA A 82 13.56 -16.03 -3.18
C ALA A 82 14.32 -17.11 -3.97
N ARG A 83 13.85 -18.38 -3.91
CA ARG A 83 14.51 -19.52 -4.57
C ARG A 83 14.34 -19.52 -6.08
N CYS A 84 13.16 -19.16 -6.58
CA CYS A 84 12.83 -19.26 -8.01
C CYS A 84 12.21 -17.95 -8.53
N PRO A 85 12.99 -16.93 -8.93
CA PRO A 85 12.49 -15.58 -9.22
C PRO A 85 11.44 -15.48 -10.34
N ASP A 86 11.52 -16.34 -11.36
CA ASP A 86 10.60 -16.30 -12.51
C ASP A 86 9.24 -16.93 -12.16
N SER A 87 9.22 -18.09 -11.52
CA SER A 87 7.97 -18.72 -11.03
C SER A 87 7.39 -17.96 -9.83
N ALA A 88 8.24 -17.30 -9.05
CA ALA A 88 7.84 -16.45 -7.94
C ALA A 88 6.98 -15.27 -8.38
N GLN A 89 7.28 -14.64 -9.52
CA GLN A 89 6.46 -13.54 -10.04
C GLN A 89 5.05 -14.01 -10.39
N LEU A 90 4.90 -15.17 -11.03
CA LEU A 90 3.59 -15.74 -11.30
C LEU A 90 2.85 -16.08 -10.00
N LEU A 91 3.54 -16.72 -9.05
CA LEU A 91 2.98 -17.07 -7.74
C LEU A 91 2.53 -15.83 -6.96
N GLN A 92 3.33 -14.76 -6.94
CA GLN A 92 2.99 -13.48 -6.31
C GLN A 92 1.74 -12.86 -6.92
N ARG A 93 1.61 -12.86 -8.25
CA ARG A 93 0.41 -12.32 -8.92
C ARG A 93 -0.84 -13.11 -8.58
N LEU A 94 -0.76 -14.45 -8.60
CA LEU A 94 -1.88 -15.32 -8.25
C LEU A 94 -2.30 -15.14 -6.79
N ILE A 95 -1.35 -15.15 -5.86
CA ILE A 95 -1.64 -14.92 -4.44
C ILE A 95 -2.14 -13.49 -4.20
N GLY A 96 -1.60 -12.50 -4.91
CA GLY A 96 -2.07 -11.12 -4.84
C GLY A 96 -3.55 -10.99 -5.23
N ILE A 97 -3.98 -11.65 -6.31
CA ILE A 97 -5.41 -11.70 -6.69
C ILE A 97 -6.25 -12.36 -5.59
N VAL A 98 -5.77 -13.49 -5.05
CA VAL A 98 -6.46 -14.19 -3.95
C VAL A 98 -6.56 -13.29 -2.72
N LEU A 99 -5.51 -12.56 -2.38
CA LEU A 99 -5.49 -11.62 -1.26
C LEU A 99 -6.45 -10.44 -1.46
N ILE A 100 -6.58 -9.92 -2.68
CA ILE A 100 -7.59 -8.89 -2.99
C ILE A 100 -8.99 -9.41 -2.67
N VAL A 101 -9.34 -10.61 -3.16
CA VAL A 101 -10.65 -11.23 -2.87
C VAL A 101 -10.82 -11.50 -1.37
N THR A 102 -9.77 -11.96 -0.71
CA THR A 102 -9.75 -12.22 0.74
C THR A 102 -10.09 -10.97 1.54
N ILE A 103 -9.45 -9.85 1.21
CA ILE A 103 -9.65 -8.57 1.89
C ILE A 103 -11.06 -8.06 1.64
N VAL A 104 -11.55 -8.11 0.39
CA VAL A 104 -12.94 -7.73 0.06
C VAL A 104 -13.92 -8.56 0.90
N PHE A 105 -13.77 -9.89 0.94
CA PHE A 105 -14.66 -10.77 1.70
C PHE A 105 -14.66 -10.47 3.21
N GLN A 106 -13.49 -10.20 3.78
CA GLN A 106 -13.38 -9.88 5.19
C GLN A 106 -14.01 -8.51 5.53
N TRP A 107 -13.70 -7.48 4.73
CA TRP A 107 -14.17 -6.13 4.96
C TRP A 107 -15.67 -6.02 4.71
N ASP A 108 -16.13 -6.46 3.55
CA ASP A 108 -17.55 -6.46 3.17
C ASP A 108 -18.37 -7.31 4.14
N GLY A 109 -17.90 -8.52 4.47
CA GLY A 109 -18.55 -9.39 5.43
C GLY A 109 -18.79 -8.74 6.78
N LEU A 110 -17.74 -8.18 7.39
CA LEU A 110 -17.90 -7.51 8.67
C LEU A 110 -18.75 -6.25 8.56
N TRP A 111 -18.58 -5.47 7.49
CA TRP A 111 -19.35 -4.25 7.28
C TRP A 111 -20.85 -4.54 7.18
N CYS A 112 -21.24 -5.50 6.35
CA CYS A 112 -22.62 -5.92 6.17
C CYS A 112 -23.21 -6.57 7.43
N LEU A 113 -22.41 -7.32 8.21
CA LEU A 113 -22.84 -7.82 9.52
C LEU A 113 -23.14 -6.68 10.50
N LEU A 114 -22.28 -5.67 10.56
CA LEU A 114 -22.50 -4.49 11.42
C LEU A 114 -23.75 -3.73 11.00
N ASP A 115 -23.95 -3.55 9.69
CA ASP A 115 -25.13 -2.88 9.15
C ASP A 115 -26.42 -3.68 9.42
N TYR A 116 -26.38 -5.01 9.33
CA TYR A 116 -27.51 -5.88 9.64
C TYR A 116 -27.86 -5.89 11.14
N TYR A 117 -26.86 -6.03 12.04
CA TYR A 117 -27.12 -6.19 13.47
C TYR A 117 -27.24 -4.87 14.24
N LEU A 118 -26.46 -3.85 13.89
CA LEU A 118 -26.48 -2.54 14.57
C LEU A 118 -27.33 -1.51 13.84
N GLY A 119 -27.77 -1.81 12.61
CA GLY A 119 -28.55 -0.91 11.76
C GLY A 119 -27.74 0.29 11.26
N HIS A 120 -28.35 1.00 10.31
CA HIS A 120 -27.85 2.27 9.78
C HIS A 120 -28.38 3.45 10.62
N THR A 121 -27.98 3.53 11.90
CA THR A 121 -28.31 4.69 12.75
C THR A 121 -27.06 5.52 13.05
N GLN A 122 -27.21 6.84 13.21
CA GLN A 122 -26.09 7.72 13.57
C GLN A 122 -25.39 7.26 14.86
N ILE A 123 -26.16 6.75 15.84
CA ILE A 123 -25.65 6.23 17.11
C ILE A 123 -24.77 5.00 16.87
N SER A 124 -25.24 4.07 16.04
CA SER A 124 -24.48 2.87 15.65
C SER A 124 -23.16 3.25 14.96
N CYS A 125 -23.17 4.25 14.08
CA CYS A 125 -21.96 4.73 13.40
C CYS A 125 -20.97 5.36 14.38
N PHE A 126 -21.44 6.21 15.30
CA PHE A 126 -20.61 6.80 16.34
C PHE A 126 -20.02 5.74 17.28
N TYR A 127 -20.82 4.74 17.68
CA TYR A 127 -20.37 3.63 18.49
C TYR A 127 -19.25 2.85 17.79
N CYS A 128 -19.41 2.49 16.51
CA CYS A 128 -18.39 1.79 15.73
C CYS A 128 -17.10 2.62 15.66
N TRP A 129 -17.21 3.92 15.34
CA TRP A 129 -16.06 4.82 15.26
C TRP A 129 -15.33 4.93 16.60
N ALA A 130 -16.06 5.16 17.69
CA ALA A 130 -15.49 5.31 19.03
C ALA A 130 -14.84 4.00 19.52
N LEU A 131 -15.53 2.87 19.39
CA LEU A 131 -15.03 1.57 19.81
C LEU A 131 -13.76 1.19 19.03
N GLY A 132 -13.77 1.28 17.70
CA GLY A 132 -12.61 0.96 16.88
C GLY A 132 -11.41 1.86 17.20
N THR A 133 -11.66 3.16 17.42
CA THR A 133 -10.61 4.13 17.81
C THR A 133 -10.01 3.80 19.17
N VAL A 134 -10.85 3.52 20.18
CA VAL A 134 -10.40 3.15 21.52
C VAL A 134 -9.57 1.87 21.47
N VAL A 135 -10.03 0.83 20.77
CA VAL A 135 -9.29 -0.42 20.64
C VAL A 135 -7.95 -0.19 19.93
N LEU A 136 -7.90 0.55 18.81
CA LEU A 136 -6.61 0.83 18.14
C LEU A 136 -5.66 1.67 19.01
N CYS A 137 -6.17 2.61 19.79
CA CYS A 137 -5.36 3.42 20.71
C CYS A 137 -4.80 2.59 21.86
N LEU A 138 -5.63 1.81 22.55
CA LEU A 138 -5.20 0.90 23.62
C LEU A 138 -4.20 -0.14 23.10
N THR A 139 -4.41 -0.58 21.86
CA THR A 139 -3.54 -1.53 21.20
C THR A 139 -2.36 -0.85 20.46
N GLY A 140 -2.13 0.45 20.58
CA GLY A 140 -0.99 1.11 19.92
C GLY A 140 -0.89 0.86 18.41
N CYS A 141 -1.98 0.48 17.75
CA CYS A 141 -2.05 0.07 16.34
C CYS A 141 -2.61 1.17 15.43
N ARG A 142 -2.62 2.42 15.90
CA ARG A 142 -3.24 3.56 15.20
C ARG A 142 -2.73 3.75 13.76
N ASN A 143 -1.47 3.43 13.50
CA ASN A 143 -0.88 3.57 12.16
C ASN A 143 -1.53 2.66 11.11
N ASN A 144 -2.18 1.56 11.52
CA ASN A 144 -2.88 0.66 10.59
C ASN A 144 -4.08 1.34 9.89
N MET A 145 -4.63 2.41 10.49
CA MET A 145 -5.67 3.22 9.86
C MET A 145 -5.12 3.99 8.65
N VAL A 146 -3.89 4.50 8.76
CA VAL A 146 -3.23 5.30 7.71
C VAL A 146 -2.76 4.42 6.56
N THR A 147 -2.42 3.15 6.82
CA THR A 147 -1.94 2.20 5.80
C THR A 147 -3.01 1.66 4.86
N GLY A 148 -4.28 2.04 5.02
CA GLY A 148 -5.38 1.63 4.14
C GLY A 148 -5.81 2.66 3.08
N VAL A 149 -5.15 3.81 2.98
CA VAL A 149 -5.61 4.91 2.10
C VAL A 149 -5.32 4.63 0.61
N PRO A 150 -6.27 4.95 -0.30
CA PRO A 150 -6.22 4.56 -1.71
C PRO A 150 -5.12 5.24 -2.55
N PHE A 151 -4.43 6.24 -1.99
CA PHE A 151 -3.35 6.96 -2.69
C PHE A 151 -1.94 6.42 -2.39
N MET A 152 -1.80 5.37 -1.57
CA MET A 152 -0.50 4.71 -1.42
C MET A 152 -0.27 3.70 -2.53
N CYS A 153 0.90 3.80 -3.18
CA CYS A 153 1.31 2.88 -4.25
C CYS A 153 2.58 2.15 -3.82
N ARG A 154 2.40 0.95 -3.28
CA ARG A 154 3.51 0.08 -2.91
C ARG A 154 3.95 -0.78 -4.09
N HIS A 155 5.17 -1.26 -4.01
CA HIS A 155 5.76 -2.12 -5.01
C HIS A 155 5.35 -3.58 -4.80
N ASP A 156 5.14 -4.29 -5.90
CA ASP A 156 4.88 -5.75 -5.91
C ASP A 156 6.16 -6.54 -5.64
N ARG A 157 6.74 -6.38 -4.45
CA ARG A 157 7.83 -7.24 -3.95
C ARG A 157 7.24 -8.30 -3.04
N ALA A 158 7.69 -9.55 -3.13
CA ALA A 158 7.24 -10.63 -2.23
C ALA A 158 7.32 -10.23 -0.75
N GLU A 159 8.42 -9.58 -0.35
CA GLU A 159 8.62 -9.11 1.01
C GLU A 159 7.55 -8.10 1.44
N LEU A 160 7.05 -7.26 0.52
CA LEU A 160 6.02 -6.25 0.82
C LEU A 160 4.60 -6.81 0.69
N LEU A 161 4.38 -7.70 -0.27
CA LEU A 161 3.09 -8.34 -0.53
C LEU A 161 2.70 -9.30 0.59
N PHE A 162 3.68 -10.09 1.07
CA PHE A 162 3.44 -11.09 2.10
C PHE A 162 3.72 -10.57 3.52
N ALA A 163 4.39 -9.42 3.69
CA ALA A 163 4.65 -8.86 5.01
C ALA A 163 3.35 -8.53 5.76
N ALA A 164 2.93 -9.47 6.60
CA ALA A 164 1.99 -9.24 7.66
C ALA A 164 2.73 -8.54 8.81
N THR A 165 2.71 -7.21 8.86
CA THR A 165 3.22 -6.48 10.02
C THR A 165 2.27 -6.74 11.19
N THR A 166 2.62 -7.69 12.05
CA THR A 166 1.86 -8.03 13.26
C THR A 166 2.31 -7.15 14.42
N ARG A 167 1.40 -6.90 15.37
CA ARG A 167 1.64 -5.92 16.45
C ARG A 167 2.85 -6.28 17.31
N PHE A 168 2.99 -7.56 17.68
CA PHE A 168 4.06 -7.99 18.58
C PHE A 168 5.35 -8.39 17.87
N HIS A 169 5.39 -8.33 16.52
CA HIS A 169 6.52 -8.81 15.72
C HIS A 169 7.03 -10.19 16.21
N ALA A 170 6.09 -11.04 16.66
CA ALA A 170 6.36 -12.21 17.46
C ALA A 170 7.26 -13.25 16.79
N LYS A 171 7.36 -13.19 15.45
CA LYS A 171 8.30 -13.99 14.65
C LYS A 171 9.76 -13.81 15.08
N SER A 172 10.12 -12.65 15.67
CA SER A 172 11.47 -12.39 16.15
C SER A 172 11.83 -13.13 17.45
N TYR A 173 10.84 -13.70 18.17
CA TYR A 173 11.04 -14.37 19.47
C TYR A 173 11.15 -15.90 19.39
N GLY A 174 11.04 -16.49 18.19
CA GLY A 174 11.28 -17.93 17.94
C GLY A 174 10.19 -18.91 18.41
N SER A 175 9.18 -18.46 19.18
CA SER A 175 8.07 -19.32 19.61
C SER A 175 6.91 -19.30 18.59
N ARG A 176 6.64 -20.48 17.99
CA ARG A 176 5.59 -20.65 16.98
C ARG A 176 4.19 -20.32 17.52
N LEU A 177 3.93 -20.64 18.78
CA LEU A 177 2.65 -20.34 19.44
C LEU A 177 2.42 -18.83 19.61
N TRP A 178 3.44 -18.08 20.05
CA TRP A 178 3.34 -16.64 20.21
C TRP A 178 3.12 -15.94 18.87
N SER A 179 3.81 -16.41 17.82
CA SER A 179 3.61 -15.93 16.45
C SER A 179 2.18 -16.17 15.96
N PHE A 180 1.61 -17.33 16.26
CA PHE A 180 0.22 -17.65 15.91
C PHE A 180 -0.79 -16.77 16.68
N CYS A 181 -0.59 -16.58 17.99
CA CYS A 181 -1.44 -15.69 18.78
C CYS A 181 -1.38 -14.22 18.31
N ASP A 182 -0.20 -13.74 17.93
CA ASP A 182 -0.01 -12.38 17.38
C ASP A 182 -0.75 -12.20 16.04
N GLN A 183 -0.78 -13.25 15.19
CA GLN A 183 -1.54 -13.25 13.94
C GLN A 183 -3.04 -13.27 14.19
N LEU A 184 -3.53 -14.10 15.11
CA LEU A 184 -4.94 -14.11 15.50
C LEU A 184 -5.37 -12.74 16.04
N PHE A 185 -4.57 -12.15 16.92
CA PHE A 185 -4.83 -10.81 17.44
C PHE A 185 -4.89 -9.75 16.33
N SER A 186 -3.96 -9.81 15.38
CA SER A 186 -3.92 -8.87 14.25
C SER A 186 -5.17 -8.99 13.36
N ILE A 187 -5.62 -10.22 13.07
CA ILE A 187 -6.75 -10.49 12.17
C ILE A 187 -8.11 -10.29 12.85
N PHE A 188 -8.26 -10.68 14.12
CA PHE A 188 -9.55 -10.66 14.80
C PHE A 188 -9.76 -9.46 15.71
N VAL A 189 -8.72 -8.67 16.01
CA VAL A 189 -8.84 -7.46 16.83
C VAL A 189 -8.50 -6.22 16.03
N VAL A 190 -7.29 -6.11 15.48
CA VAL A 190 -6.88 -4.82 14.88
C VAL A 190 -7.53 -4.59 13.51
N GLN A 191 -7.64 -5.61 12.66
CA GLN A 191 -8.31 -5.48 11.36
C GLN A 191 -9.81 -5.11 11.48
N PRO A 192 -10.63 -5.81 12.31
CA PRO A 192 -12.00 -5.39 12.61
C PRO A 192 -12.10 -3.97 13.15
N SER A 193 -11.19 -3.56 14.02
CA SER A 193 -11.20 -2.20 14.57
C SER A 193 -11.03 -1.13 13.49
N VAL A 194 -10.22 -1.40 12.46
CA VAL A 194 -10.08 -0.53 11.30
C VAL A 194 -11.38 -0.47 10.50
N ILE A 195 -12.03 -1.61 10.26
CA ILE A 195 -13.33 -1.68 9.55
C ILE A 195 -14.40 -0.86 10.30
N LEU A 196 -14.47 -1.00 11.62
CA LEU A 196 -15.40 -0.23 12.47
C LEU A 196 -15.22 1.28 12.34
N ILE A 197 -13.97 1.76 12.30
CA ILE A 197 -13.66 3.18 12.15
C ILE A 197 -14.12 3.68 10.77
N TRP A 198 -13.76 2.96 9.69
CA TRP A 198 -14.15 3.36 8.34
C TRP A 198 -15.65 3.35 8.14
N ARG A 199 -16.33 2.31 8.65
CA ARG A 199 -17.80 2.22 8.67
C ARG A 199 -18.43 3.38 9.42
N GLY A 200 -17.90 3.73 10.58
CA GLY A 200 -18.36 4.87 11.34
C GLY A 200 -18.18 6.19 10.59
N LEU A 201 -16.98 6.43 10.04
CA LEU A 201 -16.65 7.68 9.35
C LEU A 201 -17.46 7.90 8.08
N TRP A 202 -17.55 6.90 7.20
CA TRP A 202 -18.28 7.03 5.93
C TRP A 202 -19.78 7.27 6.16
N ASN A 203 -20.40 6.48 7.04
CA ASN A 203 -21.82 6.67 7.33
C ASN A 203 -22.10 8.02 8.03
N ILE A 204 -21.23 8.47 8.96
CA ILE A 204 -21.39 9.80 9.58
C ILE A 204 -21.29 10.90 8.52
N GLN A 205 -20.36 10.78 7.56
CA GLN A 205 -20.24 11.71 6.45
C GLN A 205 -21.54 11.76 5.63
N ASP A 206 -22.13 10.61 5.31
CA ASP A 206 -23.37 10.53 4.55
C ASP A 206 -24.55 11.19 5.26
N TYR A 207 -24.60 11.10 6.60
CA TYR A 207 -25.63 11.77 7.40
C TYR A 207 -25.43 13.28 7.56
N THR A 208 -24.19 13.76 7.54
CA THR A 208 -23.85 15.14 7.94
C THR A 208 -23.57 16.04 6.74
N LEU A 209 -22.92 15.52 5.70
CA LEU A 209 -22.55 16.30 4.53
C LEU A 209 -23.69 16.30 3.52
N LEU A 210 -24.44 17.40 3.48
CA LEU A 210 -25.48 17.68 2.49
C LEU A 210 -26.40 16.46 2.21
N PRO A 211 -27.11 15.94 3.24
CA PRO A 211 -27.87 14.68 3.11
C PRO A 211 -29.01 14.75 2.08
N LYS A 212 -29.41 15.95 1.67
CA LYS A 212 -30.47 16.17 0.67
C LYS A 212 -29.97 16.11 -0.77
N ASP A 213 -28.65 16.16 -1.00
CA ASP A 213 -28.05 16.19 -2.33
C ASP A 213 -26.78 15.33 -2.34
N PRO A 214 -26.92 13.99 -2.47
CA PRO A 214 -25.81 13.05 -2.37
C PRO A 214 -24.77 13.24 -3.49
N VAL A 215 -25.18 13.72 -4.67
CA VAL A 215 -24.26 13.97 -5.78
C VAL A 215 -23.37 15.17 -5.47
N LYS A 216 -23.94 16.27 -4.98
CA LYS A 216 -23.13 17.41 -4.53
C LYS A 216 -22.26 17.06 -3.34
N SER A 217 -22.78 16.28 -2.39
CA SER A 217 -22.01 15.78 -1.25
C SER A 217 -20.78 15.00 -1.69
N ALA A 218 -20.95 14.02 -2.59
CA ALA A 218 -19.85 13.22 -3.13
C ALA A 218 -18.80 14.07 -3.86
N ASN A 219 -19.23 15.03 -4.69
CA ASN A 219 -18.32 15.93 -5.40
C ASN A 219 -17.52 16.82 -4.44
N ILE A 220 -18.15 17.35 -3.40
CA ILE A 220 -17.49 18.18 -2.37
C ILE A 220 -16.52 17.33 -1.55
N SER A 221 -16.91 16.13 -1.11
CA SER A 221 -16.02 15.20 -0.41
C SER A 221 -14.80 14.82 -1.23
N CYS A 222 -15.00 14.52 -2.52
CA CYS A 222 -13.92 14.18 -3.43
C CYS A 222 -12.94 15.35 -3.60
N LEU A 223 -13.46 16.56 -3.87
CA LEU A 223 -12.65 17.77 -4.00
C LEU A 223 -11.90 18.10 -2.71
N ALA A 224 -12.57 18.02 -1.56
CA ALA A 224 -11.95 18.25 -0.25
C ALA A 224 -10.84 17.23 0.02
N GLY A 225 -11.08 15.95 -0.29
CA GLY A 225 -10.07 14.90 -0.18
C GLY A 225 -8.84 15.17 -1.05
N TRP A 226 -9.03 15.59 -2.30
CA TRP A 226 -7.92 15.97 -3.17
C TRP A 226 -7.15 17.18 -2.65
N ILE A 227 -7.84 18.24 -2.23
CA ILE A 227 -7.20 19.44 -1.67
C ILE A 227 -6.40 19.07 -0.42
N LEU A 228 -6.99 18.33 0.52
CA LEU A 228 -6.29 17.89 1.74
C LEU A 228 -5.09 17.00 1.43
N THR A 229 -5.21 16.10 0.45
CA THR A 229 -4.08 15.25 0.03
C THR A 229 -2.97 16.10 -0.58
N ILE A 230 -3.29 17.05 -1.46
CA ILE A 230 -2.33 17.99 -2.06
C ILE A 230 -1.68 18.87 -0.99
N LEU A 231 -2.44 19.35 0.01
CA LEU A 231 -1.90 20.14 1.12
C LEU A 231 -0.97 19.30 2.02
N ASN A 232 -1.35 18.06 2.32
CA ASN A 232 -0.51 17.13 3.05
C ASN A 232 0.82 16.91 2.32
N MET A 233 0.74 16.66 1.02
CA MET A 233 1.89 16.48 0.13
C MET A 233 2.74 17.74 -0.07
N GLY A 234 2.11 18.92 -0.10
CA GLY A 234 2.72 20.20 -0.45
C GLY A 234 3.33 20.97 0.71
N GLY A 235 2.95 20.69 1.95
CA GLY A 235 3.42 21.51 3.08
C GLY A 235 3.10 21.03 4.49
N LEU A 236 2.55 19.83 4.70
CA LEU A 236 2.18 19.39 6.04
C LEU A 236 2.92 18.11 6.42
N SER A 237 4.20 18.33 6.74
CA SER A 237 4.85 17.68 7.88
C SER A 237 3.98 17.89 9.13
N THR A 238 2.86 17.17 9.27
CA THR A 238 2.13 17.13 10.54
C THR A 238 3.03 16.43 11.54
N GLN A 239 3.72 17.26 12.33
CA GLN A 239 4.54 16.88 13.47
C GLN A 239 3.68 16.05 14.43
N LEU A 240 4.22 14.92 14.91
CA LEU A 240 3.60 14.15 15.97
C LEU A 240 3.56 15.03 17.25
N GLY A 241 2.37 15.50 17.61
CA GLY A 241 2.12 16.05 18.94
C GLY A 241 1.50 14.97 19.83
N ALA A 242 2.29 14.45 20.78
CA ALA A 242 1.80 13.91 22.07
C ALA A 242 2.92 13.39 23.02
N VAL A 243 4.20 13.38 22.64
CA VAL A 243 5.32 13.00 23.53
C VAL A 243 6.52 13.92 23.23
N PRO A 244 7.37 14.31 24.21
CA PRO A 244 8.60 15.05 23.93
C PRO A 244 9.57 14.14 23.17
N ASP A 245 9.50 14.16 21.85
CA ASP A 245 10.43 13.44 21.00
C ASP A 245 11.81 14.13 21.01
N PRO A 246 12.91 13.38 20.81
CA PRO A 246 14.24 13.95 20.52
C PRO A 246 14.17 14.91 19.31
N PRO A 247 15.18 15.79 19.10
CA PRO A 247 15.15 16.77 18.02
C PRO A 247 14.88 16.10 16.68
N LEU A 248 13.74 16.47 16.08
CA LEU A 248 13.18 15.89 14.86
C LEU A 248 14.18 15.96 13.70
N ASP A 249 14.51 14.82 13.09
CA ASP A 249 15.20 14.78 11.82
C ASP A 249 14.17 14.82 10.68
N ILE A 250 14.16 15.94 9.94
CA ILE A 250 13.32 16.16 8.75
C ILE A 250 13.49 15.04 7.71
N ARG A 251 14.59 14.28 7.75
CA ARG A 251 14.83 13.13 6.86
C ARG A 251 14.09 11.86 7.28
N THR A 252 13.88 11.63 8.58
CA THR A 252 13.30 10.38 9.12
C THR A 252 11.90 10.56 9.69
N ASP A 253 11.56 11.74 10.22
CA ASP A 253 10.41 11.93 11.11
C ASP A 253 9.21 12.58 10.42
N VAL A 254 9.29 12.76 9.10
CA VAL A 254 8.15 13.21 8.28
C VAL A 254 7.36 11.98 7.84
N ILE A 255 6.04 12.01 8.01
CA ILE A 255 5.14 11.00 7.44
C ILE A 255 5.30 11.04 5.92
N ARG A 256 6.05 10.08 5.37
CA ARG A 256 6.16 9.89 3.92
C ARG A 256 5.22 8.78 3.53
N PHE A 257 4.23 9.13 2.73
CA PHE A 257 3.46 8.12 2.03
C PHE A 257 4.38 7.44 1.00
N PRO A 258 4.41 6.10 0.95
CA PRO A 258 5.18 5.38 -0.05
C PRO A 258 4.51 5.55 -1.41
N ILE A 259 4.87 6.64 -2.10
CA ILE A 259 4.44 6.98 -3.45
C ILE A 259 5.72 7.23 -4.24
N ASP A 260 6.43 6.14 -4.53
CA ASP A 260 7.78 6.18 -5.08
C ASP A 260 7.85 5.42 -6.42
N TYR A 261 6.77 5.35 -7.20
CA TYR A 261 6.78 4.58 -8.43
C TYR A 261 7.75 5.18 -9.47
N VAL A 262 7.52 6.42 -9.88
CA VAL A 262 8.37 7.19 -10.79
C VAL A 262 9.71 7.49 -10.14
N ALA A 263 9.73 7.83 -8.85
CA ALA A 263 10.95 8.04 -8.08
C ALA A 263 11.88 6.83 -8.07
N GLN A 264 11.33 5.62 -7.97
CA GLN A 264 12.12 4.39 -7.99
C GLN A 264 12.60 4.05 -9.40
N ILE A 265 11.78 4.27 -10.43
CA ILE A 265 12.20 4.14 -11.83
C ILE A 265 13.38 5.09 -12.11
N TYR A 266 13.26 6.35 -11.66
CA TYR A 266 14.32 7.34 -11.76
C TYR A 266 15.59 6.89 -11.04
N LYS A 267 15.49 6.46 -9.76
CA LYS A 267 16.65 5.93 -9.01
C LYS A 267 17.32 4.77 -9.72
N THR A 268 16.53 3.82 -10.22
CA THR A 268 17.03 2.63 -10.92
C THR A 268 17.76 3.04 -12.21
N HIS A 269 17.21 4.00 -12.95
CA HIS A 269 17.82 4.54 -14.16
C HIS A 269 19.15 5.27 -13.87
N VAL A 270 19.18 6.12 -12.84
CA VAL A 270 20.41 6.84 -12.43
C VAL A 270 21.49 5.85 -11.99
N GLN A 271 21.15 4.85 -11.18
CA GLN A 271 22.08 3.81 -10.74
C GLN A 271 22.62 3.01 -11.93
N TYR A 272 21.75 2.62 -12.86
CA TYR A 272 22.16 1.87 -14.05
C TYR A 272 23.10 2.68 -14.95
N THR A 273 22.81 3.95 -15.16
CA THR A 273 23.65 4.87 -15.94
C THR A 273 25.02 5.07 -15.29
N ALA A 274 25.06 5.20 -13.96
CA ALA A 274 26.31 5.29 -13.21
C ALA A 274 27.16 4.02 -13.35
N LEU A 275 26.55 2.83 -13.27
CA LEU A 275 27.24 1.55 -13.45
C LEU A 275 27.81 1.40 -14.87
N ILE A 276 27.06 1.79 -15.91
CA ILE A 276 27.56 1.80 -17.29
C ILE A 276 28.78 2.71 -17.42
N LYS A 277 28.71 3.93 -16.87
CA LYS A 277 29.83 4.89 -16.91
C LYS A 277 31.06 4.34 -16.19
N GLN A 278 30.89 3.71 -15.02
CA GLN A 278 31.99 3.05 -14.29
C GLN A 278 32.63 1.92 -15.10
N GLN A 279 31.82 1.08 -15.77
CA GLN A 279 32.34 0.01 -16.62
C GLN A 279 33.07 0.55 -17.86
N GLN A 280 32.56 1.63 -18.47
CA GLN A 280 33.23 2.29 -19.60
C GLN A 280 34.57 2.94 -19.20
N GLN A 281 34.66 3.50 -18.00
CA GLN A 281 35.91 4.04 -17.45
C GLN A 281 36.93 2.92 -17.16
N GLN A 282 36.48 1.73 -16.75
CA GLN A 282 37.36 0.59 -16.46
C GLN A 282 37.85 -0.14 -17.73
N GLN A 283 37.12 -0.08 -18.85
CA GLN A 283 37.49 -0.73 -20.12
C GLN A 283 37.25 0.18 -21.34
N PRO A 284 38.16 1.13 -21.62
CA PRO A 284 38.04 2.04 -22.77
C PRO A 284 38.25 1.27 -24.08
N GLY A 285 37.17 0.99 -24.81
CA GLY A 285 37.23 0.48 -26.20
C GLY A 285 36.43 -0.80 -26.47
N GLN A 286 35.93 -1.49 -25.45
CA GLN A 286 35.03 -2.63 -25.67
C GLN A 286 33.60 -2.11 -25.86
N ARG A 287 33.05 -2.19 -27.08
CA ARG A 287 31.60 -1.95 -27.29
C ARG A 287 30.86 -2.83 -26.28
N LEU A 288 29.99 -2.22 -25.47
CA LEU A 288 29.05 -2.93 -24.60
C LEU A 288 28.20 -3.85 -25.49
N SER A 289 28.67 -5.07 -25.72
CA SER A 289 27.81 -6.17 -26.06
C SER A 289 26.77 -6.20 -24.95
N THR A 290 25.49 -6.18 -25.30
CA THR A 290 24.37 -6.42 -24.41
C THR A 290 24.51 -7.86 -23.87
N SER A 291 25.49 -8.05 -22.99
CA SER A 291 25.98 -9.32 -22.52
C SER A 291 25.01 -9.85 -21.46
N PRO A 292 25.04 -11.17 -21.20
CA PRO A 292 24.00 -11.92 -20.48
C PRO A 292 23.74 -11.46 -19.04
N LEU A 293 24.47 -10.48 -18.50
CA LEU A 293 24.20 -9.80 -17.23
C LEU A 293 23.07 -8.76 -17.31
N SER A 294 22.81 -8.19 -18.49
CA SER A 294 21.70 -7.23 -18.71
C SER A 294 20.35 -7.94 -18.88
N LYS A 295 20.35 -9.17 -19.40
CA LYS A 295 19.15 -9.96 -19.74
C LYS A 295 18.27 -10.35 -18.54
N PRO A 296 18.78 -10.66 -17.33
CA PRO A 296 17.95 -11.06 -16.20
C PRO A 296 17.20 -9.85 -15.62
N LEU A 297 17.86 -8.70 -15.50
CA LEU A 297 17.27 -7.48 -14.94
C LEU A 297 16.30 -6.78 -15.91
N LEU A 298 16.58 -6.83 -17.23
CA LEU A 298 15.63 -6.39 -18.27
C LEU A 298 14.45 -7.34 -18.45
N LYS A 299 14.57 -8.62 -18.09
CA LYS A 299 13.46 -9.58 -18.16
C LYS A 299 12.38 -9.30 -17.12
N THR A 300 12.75 -8.85 -15.92
CA THR A 300 11.82 -8.66 -14.80
C THR A 300 10.80 -7.54 -15.04
N ASN A 301 11.11 -6.55 -15.88
CA ASN A 301 10.25 -5.36 -16.11
C ASN A 301 10.08 -4.99 -17.59
N ARG A 302 10.20 -5.96 -18.52
CA ARG A 302 10.30 -5.69 -19.96
C ARG A 302 9.10 -4.97 -20.58
N GLY A 303 7.90 -5.14 -20.02
CA GLY A 303 6.68 -4.46 -20.47
C GLY A 303 6.60 -3.02 -20.00
N THR A 304 6.80 -2.81 -18.70
CA THR A 304 6.76 -1.50 -18.04
C THR A 304 7.91 -0.60 -18.48
N ALA A 305 9.11 -1.18 -18.61
CA ALA A 305 10.26 -0.50 -19.18
C ALA A 305 9.98 -0.08 -20.63
N LYS A 306 9.48 -0.97 -21.50
CA LYS A 306 9.16 -0.57 -22.89
C LYS A 306 8.12 0.55 -23.00
N ALA A 307 7.17 0.64 -22.07
CA ALA A 307 6.14 1.68 -22.05
C ALA A 307 6.66 3.02 -21.50
N LEU A 308 7.53 3.01 -20.49
CA LEU A 308 8.09 4.21 -19.87
C LEU A 308 9.39 4.71 -20.51
N TYR A 309 10.15 3.86 -21.19
CA TYR A 309 11.41 4.26 -21.84
C TYR A 309 11.21 5.40 -22.86
N PRO A 310 10.18 5.39 -23.73
CA PRO A 310 9.92 6.51 -24.63
C PRO A 310 9.60 7.81 -23.89
N LEU A 311 8.83 7.72 -22.80
CA LEU A 311 8.50 8.86 -21.94
C LEU A 311 9.73 9.41 -21.18
N LEU A 312 10.69 8.55 -20.83
CA LEU A 312 11.94 8.95 -20.17
C LEU A 312 13.01 9.44 -21.15
N ASP A 313 12.96 9.02 -22.43
CA ASP A 313 13.82 9.52 -23.51
C ASP A 313 13.31 10.87 -24.07
N GLU A 314 11.99 11.09 -24.14
CA GLU A 314 11.40 12.37 -24.55
C GLU A 314 11.63 13.48 -23.52
N ILE A 315 11.63 13.13 -22.24
CA ILE A 315 12.07 14.02 -21.17
C ILE A 315 13.60 13.97 -21.18
N GLN A 316 14.26 14.82 -21.99
CA GLN A 316 15.71 15.02 -21.91
C GLN A 316 16.08 15.46 -20.50
N LEU A 317 16.33 14.50 -19.61
CA LEU A 317 16.71 14.76 -18.24
C LEU A 317 18.11 15.36 -18.29
N PRO A 318 18.29 16.62 -17.83
CA PRO A 318 19.61 17.21 -17.79
C PRO A 318 20.46 16.34 -16.87
N LEU A 319 21.45 15.69 -17.47
CA LEU A 319 22.60 15.18 -16.74
C LEU A 319 23.14 16.36 -15.92
N PRO A 320 23.39 16.21 -14.61
CA PRO A 320 24.09 17.24 -13.87
C PRO A 320 25.46 17.43 -14.53
N ASP A 321 25.58 18.54 -15.26
CA ASP A 321 26.84 19.01 -15.79
C ASP A 321 27.78 19.31 -14.62
N SER A 322 29.04 18.94 -14.81
CA SER A 322 30.19 19.16 -13.93
C SER A 322 30.31 18.25 -12.69
N LEU A 323 31.31 17.37 -12.76
CA LEU A 323 32.20 17.15 -11.62
C LEU A 323 33.60 17.65 -12.04
N PRO A 324 34.32 18.41 -11.20
CA PRO A 324 35.59 19.03 -11.54
C PRO A 324 36.66 17.98 -11.86
N SER A 325 37.57 18.38 -12.75
CA SER A 325 38.76 17.66 -13.23
C SER A 325 39.55 16.93 -12.15
#